data_AF-A0A9W9LLR9-F1
#
_entry.id   AF-A0A9W9LLR9-F1
#
_cell.length_a   1.000
_cell.length_b   1.000
_cell.length_c   1.000
_cell.angle_alpha   90.00
_cell.angle_beta   90.00
_cell.angle_gamma   90.00
#
_symmetry.space_group_name_H-M   'P 1'
#
loop_
_entity.id
_entity.type
_entity.pdbx_description
1 polymer ?
#
loop_
_entity_poly.entity_id
_entity_poly.type
_entity_poly.pdbx_seq_one_letter_code
_entity_poly.pdbx_strand_id
1 'polypeptide(L)'
;MGPILTGHPREPLVQSMARPEDDAEGPERAAFVIWEAMARLAKVSQDVAKSCGHLLRIDIARTIKDESPHSPLLAYLNAAGIQKHIEPWQQILMFFARTQRSWDIVWRHAQARPASPDPMDHDEPEPESEPEPFELRPIEIALLEFCVDLLRQKIRNDEYGCALVCATAVLGCGPFGWATAENFPPKISSIIKISRFLVLHKALRLDPQSVEIRRGFAGQNGRRWFPGDMVDSPPPSSQMLGQFTQEQRRHPQRTLPEWVKYMVDTFMVRGTNGPVQWLLDLRIYSMKVFFNTLAEGYIGWKSGDELLYKQIHFTIGDFRGFVYGLVGRMRQQ
;
A
#
# COMPACT_ATOMS: atom_id res chain seq x y z
N MET A 1 6.41 17.87 21.55
CA MET A 1 6.84 17.67 20.15
C MET A 1 6.07 18.68 19.32
N GLY A 2 6.75 19.60 18.65
CA GLY A 2 6.08 20.52 17.73
C GLY A 2 5.61 19.78 16.47
N PRO A 3 4.64 20.31 15.72
CA PRO A 3 4.21 19.73 14.46
C PRO A 3 5.40 19.70 13.49
N ILE A 4 5.71 18.52 12.94
CA ILE A 4 6.89 18.24 12.10
C ILE A 4 6.92 19.09 10.81
N LEU A 5 5.84 19.79 10.45
CA LEU A 5 5.64 20.37 9.12
C LEU A 5 5.49 21.91 9.10
N THR A 6 5.53 22.61 10.24
CA THR A 6 5.46 24.09 10.21
C THR A 6 6.80 24.71 9.82
N GLY A 7 6.88 25.33 8.63
CA GLY A 7 8.06 26.11 8.19
C GLY A 7 9.05 25.39 7.29
N HIS A 8 8.77 24.15 6.85
CA HIS A 8 9.64 23.46 5.88
C HIS A 8 9.37 23.94 4.44
N PRO A 9 10.39 24.31 3.67
CA PRO A 9 10.21 24.65 2.26
C PRO A 9 9.72 23.43 1.48
N ARG A 10 8.80 23.64 0.53
CA ARG A 10 8.15 22.57 -0.27
C ARG A 10 9.15 21.69 -1.02
N GLU A 11 10.21 22.31 -1.52
CA GLU A 11 11.22 21.67 -2.36
C GLU A 11 12.01 20.56 -1.64
N PRO A 12 12.56 20.77 -0.43
CA PRO A 12 13.11 19.70 0.42
C PRO A 12 12.16 18.52 0.63
N LEU A 13 10.85 18.77 0.82
CA LEU A 13 9.87 17.70 0.99
C LEU A 13 9.70 16.88 -0.30
N VAL A 14 9.62 17.53 -1.45
CA VAL A 14 9.56 16.85 -2.75
C VAL A 14 10.84 16.04 -3.01
N GLN A 15 12.01 16.63 -2.75
CA GLN A 15 13.30 15.95 -2.89
C GLN A 15 13.42 14.74 -1.96
N SER A 16 12.89 14.82 -0.73
CA SER A 16 12.94 13.69 0.21
C SER A 16 12.23 12.43 -0.30
N MET A 17 11.22 12.58 -1.18
CA MET A 17 10.46 11.47 -1.76
C MET A 17 10.91 11.06 -3.16
N ALA A 18 11.82 11.81 -3.78
CA ALA A 18 12.20 11.61 -5.18
C ALA A 18 12.76 10.20 -5.42
N ARG A 19 12.57 9.64 -6.62
CA ARG A 19 13.25 8.41 -7.01
C ARG A 19 14.78 8.63 -7.01
N PRO A 20 15.58 7.77 -6.37
CA PRO A 20 17.04 7.80 -6.49
C PRO A 20 17.51 7.57 -7.93
N GLU A 21 18.64 8.17 -8.30
CA GLU A 21 19.27 7.97 -9.61
C GLU A 21 19.82 6.55 -9.76
N ASP A 22 19.86 6.02 -10.99
CA ASP A 22 20.23 4.63 -11.26
C ASP A 22 21.73 4.37 -10.98
N ASP A 23 22.57 5.39 -11.16
CA ASP A 23 24.01 5.44 -10.90
C ASP A 23 24.38 6.06 -9.54
N ALA A 24 23.41 6.19 -8.63
CA ALA A 24 23.63 6.77 -7.32
C ALA A 24 24.77 6.09 -6.53
N GLU A 25 25.64 6.91 -5.94
CA GLU A 25 26.78 6.46 -5.13
C GLU A 25 26.57 6.71 -3.62
N GLY A 26 27.42 6.11 -2.80
CA GLY A 26 27.44 6.33 -1.35
C GLY A 26 26.11 6.00 -0.66
N PRO A 27 25.57 6.88 0.22
CA PRO A 27 24.31 6.61 0.92
C PRO A 27 23.10 6.53 -0.03
N GLU A 28 23.12 7.24 -1.15
CA GLU A 28 22.00 7.25 -2.10
C GLU A 28 21.88 5.94 -2.88
N ARG A 29 22.98 5.18 -2.99
CA ARG A 29 22.94 3.79 -3.50
C ARG A 29 22.04 2.91 -2.65
N ALA A 30 22.08 3.04 -1.32
CA ALA A 30 21.21 2.27 -0.43
C ALA A 30 19.73 2.66 -0.61
N ALA A 31 19.44 3.94 -0.85
CA ALA A 31 18.11 4.40 -1.20
C ALA A 31 17.62 3.77 -2.52
N PHE A 32 18.48 3.71 -3.54
CA PHE A 32 18.17 3.02 -4.80
C PHE A 32 17.86 1.53 -4.59
N VAL A 33 18.68 0.83 -3.80
CA VAL A 33 18.46 -0.58 -3.49
C VAL A 33 17.13 -0.80 -2.74
N ILE A 34 16.78 0.09 -1.79
CA ILE A 34 15.47 0.06 -1.10
C ILE A 34 14.32 0.29 -2.09
N TRP A 35 14.48 1.25 -3.00
CA TRP A 35 13.48 1.56 -4.03
C TRP A 35 13.15 0.33 -4.88
N GLU A 36 14.17 -0.35 -5.40
CA GLU A 36 14.03 -1.56 -6.21
C GLU A 36 13.50 -2.75 -5.40
N ALA A 37 13.99 -2.93 -4.17
CA ALA A 37 13.51 -3.98 -3.28
C ALA A 37 12.02 -3.83 -2.95
N MET A 38 11.52 -2.60 -2.73
CA MET A 38 10.09 -2.37 -2.52
C MET A 38 9.26 -2.71 -3.76
N ALA A 39 9.76 -2.42 -4.96
CA ALA A 39 9.09 -2.79 -6.21
C ALA A 39 8.98 -4.30 -6.36
N ARG A 40 10.06 -5.04 -6.11
CA ARG A 40 10.04 -6.51 -6.16
C ARG A 40 9.14 -7.08 -5.07
N LEU A 41 9.26 -6.60 -3.83
CA LEU A 41 8.43 -7.02 -2.70
C LEU A 41 6.94 -6.91 -3.01
N ALA A 42 6.49 -5.78 -3.55
CA ALA A 42 5.08 -5.59 -3.91
C ALA A 42 4.63 -6.52 -5.05
N LYS A 43 5.47 -6.75 -6.07
CA LYS A 43 5.17 -7.68 -7.18
C LYS A 43 5.02 -9.11 -6.67
N VAL A 44 5.99 -9.61 -5.90
CA VAL A 44 5.97 -10.96 -5.32
C VAL A 44 4.78 -11.12 -4.37
N SER A 45 4.48 -10.11 -3.55
CA SER A 45 3.32 -10.13 -2.63
C SER A 45 1.98 -10.12 -3.37
N GLN A 46 1.91 -9.45 -4.51
CA GLN A 46 0.73 -9.55 -5.37
C GLN A 46 0.61 -10.95 -5.98
N ASP A 47 1.70 -11.58 -6.39
CA ASP A 47 1.65 -12.91 -6.97
C ASP A 47 1.15 -13.95 -5.95
N VAL A 48 1.51 -13.80 -4.66
CA VAL A 48 0.86 -14.54 -3.57
C VAL A 48 -0.67 -14.36 -3.61
N ALA A 49 -1.15 -13.12 -3.74
CA ALA A 49 -2.59 -12.85 -3.84
C ALA A 49 -3.23 -13.48 -5.09
N LYS A 50 -2.54 -13.54 -6.23
CA LYS A 50 -3.04 -14.21 -7.45
C LYS A 50 -3.22 -15.71 -7.22
N SER A 51 -2.27 -16.34 -6.52
CA SER A 51 -2.29 -17.78 -6.23
C SER A 51 -3.28 -18.16 -5.11
N CYS A 52 -3.73 -17.18 -4.33
CA CYS A 52 -4.67 -17.41 -3.23
C CYS A 52 -6.12 -17.65 -3.71
N GLY A 53 -6.79 -18.57 -3.02
CA GLY A 53 -8.22 -18.86 -3.20
C GLY A 53 -9.11 -17.63 -3.02
N HIS A 54 -10.32 -17.69 -3.61
CA HIS A 54 -11.26 -16.57 -3.63
C HIS A 54 -11.63 -16.06 -2.23
N LEU A 55 -11.89 -16.97 -1.27
CA LEU A 55 -12.28 -16.61 0.10
C LEU A 55 -11.18 -15.83 0.82
N LEU A 56 -9.93 -16.27 0.71
CA LEU A 56 -8.80 -15.57 1.33
C LEU A 56 -8.63 -14.16 0.76
N ARG A 57 -8.90 -13.99 -0.55
CA ARG A 57 -8.93 -12.68 -1.20
C ARG A 57 -10.10 -11.80 -0.76
N ILE A 58 -11.24 -12.37 -0.37
CA ILE A 58 -12.36 -11.63 0.24
C ILE A 58 -11.96 -11.17 1.65
N ASP A 59 -11.39 -12.07 2.45
CA ASP A 59 -10.98 -11.77 3.83
C ASP A 59 -9.96 -10.64 3.90
N ILE A 60 -8.92 -10.68 3.05
CA ILE A 60 -7.91 -9.62 3.00
C ILE A 60 -8.46 -8.28 2.47
N ALA A 61 -9.53 -8.29 1.67
CA ALA A 61 -10.15 -7.07 1.14
C ALA A 61 -10.98 -6.32 2.19
N ARG A 62 -11.33 -6.98 3.29
CA ARG A 62 -12.23 -6.49 4.34
C ARG A 62 -11.75 -5.21 5.01
N THR A 63 -12.71 -4.32 5.28
CA THR A 63 -12.50 -3.02 5.98
C THR A 63 -13.41 -2.81 7.17
N ILE A 64 -14.42 -3.66 7.35
CA ILE A 64 -15.39 -3.59 8.45
C ILE A 64 -15.36 -4.97 9.13
N LYS A 65 -15.37 -4.96 10.46
CA LYS A 65 -15.26 -6.19 11.24
C LYS A 65 -16.48 -7.07 10.98
N ASP A 66 -16.24 -8.36 10.76
CA ASP A 66 -17.28 -9.37 10.56
C ASP A 66 -18.20 -9.14 9.34
N GLU A 67 -17.91 -8.17 8.48
CA GLU A 67 -18.60 -7.93 7.20
C GLU A 67 -17.78 -8.46 6.03
N SER A 68 -18.38 -9.30 5.19
CA SER A 68 -17.71 -9.83 3.98
C SER A 68 -17.87 -8.85 2.82
N PRO A 69 -16.76 -8.35 2.22
CA PRO A 69 -16.83 -7.54 1.02
C PRO A 69 -17.47 -8.28 -0.16
N HIS A 70 -18.17 -7.53 -1.01
CA HIS A 70 -18.75 -8.05 -2.24
C HIS A 70 -17.70 -8.38 -3.32
N SER A 71 -16.48 -7.87 -3.19
CA SER A 71 -15.42 -8.04 -4.19
C SER A 71 -14.10 -8.47 -3.55
N PRO A 72 -13.42 -9.49 -4.12
CA PRO A 72 -12.15 -9.95 -3.61
C PRO A 72 -11.03 -8.94 -3.89
N LEU A 73 -9.90 -9.09 -3.22
CA LEU A 73 -8.66 -8.39 -3.57
C LEU A 73 -8.22 -8.81 -4.97
N LEU A 74 -8.22 -7.85 -5.90
CA LEU A 74 -7.81 -8.07 -7.29
C LEU A 74 -6.35 -7.69 -7.49
N ALA A 75 -5.56 -8.59 -8.05
CA ALA A 75 -4.24 -8.26 -8.57
C ALA A 75 -4.34 -7.25 -9.73
N TYR A 76 -3.30 -6.45 -9.91
CA TYR A 76 -3.12 -5.66 -11.12
C TYR A 76 -2.72 -6.57 -12.29
N LEU A 77 -3.36 -6.38 -13.43
CA LEU A 77 -3.24 -7.26 -14.59
C LEU A 77 -1.89 -7.11 -15.34
N ASN A 78 -1.30 -5.91 -15.30
CA ASN A 78 -0.07 -5.59 -16.02
C ASN A 78 1.06 -5.15 -15.08
N ALA A 79 2.30 -5.54 -15.42
CA ALA A 79 3.50 -5.18 -14.66
C ALA A 79 3.78 -3.66 -14.69
N ALA A 80 3.45 -2.98 -15.80
CA ALA A 80 3.55 -1.52 -15.88
C ALA A 80 2.50 -0.81 -15.01
N GLY A 81 1.30 -1.38 -14.87
CA GLY A 81 0.24 -0.75 -14.08
C GLY A 81 0.46 -0.88 -12.58
N ILE A 82 1.01 -2.00 -12.10
CA ILE A 82 1.33 -2.11 -10.66
C ILE A 82 2.38 -1.07 -10.22
N GLN A 83 3.35 -0.72 -11.07
CA GLN A 83 4.42 0.22 -10.69
C GLN A 83 3.88 1.58 -10.22
N LYS A 84 2.90 2.15 -10.93
CA LYS A 84 2.22 3.40 -10.53
C LYS A 84 1.57 3.29 -9.15
N HIS A 85 1.13 2.10 -8.76
CA HIS A 85 0.51 1.84 -7.46
C HIS A 85 1.52 1.47 -6.37
N ILE A 86 2.73 1.07 -6.74
CA ILE A 86 3.86 0.84 -5.84
C ILE A 86 4.52 2.18 -5.45
N GLU A 87 4.59 3.12 -6.38
CA GLU A 87 5.30 4.39 -6.23
C GLU A 87 4.97 5.15 -4.93
N PRO A 88 3.70 5.25 -4.46
CA PRO A 88 3.40 5.90 -3.18
C PRO A 88 4.11 5.25 -1.98
N TRP A 89 4.24 3.92 -1.97
CA TRP A 89 5.02 3.23 -0.94
C TRP A 89 6.51 3.49 -1.10
N GLN A 90 7.04 3.48 -2.32
CA GLN A 90 8.44 3.84 -2.55
C GLN A 90 8.77 5.27 -2.08
N GLN A 91 7.90 6.23 -2.38
CA GLN A 91 8.01 7.62 -1.92
C GLN A 91 7.97 7.73 -0.39
N ILE A 92 7.08 6.96 0.27
CA ILE A 92 7.04 6.85 1.74
C ILE A 92 8.38 6.33 2.27
N LEU A 93 8.93 5.26 1.69
CA LEU A 93 10.21 4.71 2.10
C LEU A 93 11.36 5.69 1.89
N MET A 94 11.37 6.43 0.77
CA MET A 94 12.39 7.46 0.50
C MET A 94 12.34 8.59 1.50
N PHE A 95 11.13 9.06 1.83
CA PHE A 95 10.95 10.07 2.87
C PHE A 95 11.63 9.61 4.16
N PHE A 96 11.41 8.37 4.59
CA PHE A 96 12.07 7.86 5.78
C PHE A 96 13.58 7.65 5.61
N ALA A 97 14.03 7.06 4.50
CA ALA A 97 15.44 6.82 4.23
C ALA A 97 16.26 8.11 4.25
N ARG A 98 15.69 9.22 3.75
CA ARG A 98 16.37 10.52 3.69
C ARG A 98 16.17 11.39 4.93
N THR A 99 15.15 11.15 5.75
CA THR A 99 14.83 12.01 6.92
C THR A 99 15.01 11.34 8.29
N GLN A 100 15.07 10.02 8.37
CA GLN A 100 15.17 9.27 9.64
C GLN A 100 16.34 8.30 9.65
N ARG A 101 16.98 8.14 10.82
CA ARG A 101 18.09 7.20 11.06
C ARG A 101 17.67 5.87 11.71
N SER A 102 16.38 5.63 11.94
CA SER A 102 15.85 4.49 12.72
C SER A 102 15.78 3.15 11.96
N TRP A 103 16.41 3.05 10.79
CA TRP A 103 16.25 1.94 9.84
C TRP A 103 17.50 1.06 9.71
N ASP A 104 18.34 1.01 10.76
CA ASP A 104 19.67 0.42 10.71
C ASP A 104 19.74 -0.98 10.07
N ILE A 105 18.72 -1.82 10.26
CA ILE A 105 18.70 -3.18 9.69
C ILE A 105 18.45 -3.16 8.18
N VAL A 106 17.40 -2.46 7.73
CA VAL A 106 17.11 -2.30 6.30
C VAL A 106 18.28 -1.63 5.60
N TRP A 107 18.83 -0.60 6.23
CA TRP A 107 19.96 0.17 5.72
C TRP A 107 21.23 -0.67 5.62
N ARG A 108 21.55 -1.47 6.65
CA ARG A 108 22.67 -2.42 6.60
C ARG A 108 22.54 -3.42 5.46
N HIS A 109 21.35 -3.98 5.24
CA HIS A 109 21.11 -4.89 4.12
C HIS A 109 21.21 -4.18 2.76
N ALA A 110 20.79 -2.92 2.67
CA ALA A 110 20.91 -2.12 1.45
C ALA A 110 22.36 -1.71 1.12
N GLN A 111 23.20 -1.53 2.15
CA GLN A 111 24.62 -1.20 2.00
C GLN A 111 25.51 -2.42 1.78
N ALA A 112 25.03 -3.63 2.08
CA ALA A 112 25.79 -4.85 1.89
C ALA A 112 26.15 -5.00 0.40
N ARG A 113 27.45 -4.88 0.08
CA ARG A 113 27.94 -5.22 -1.26
C ARG A 113 27.79 -6.73 -1.47
N PRO A 114 27.35 -7.20 -2.66
CA PRO A 114 27.67 -8.57 -3.05
C PRO A 114 29.19 -8.73 -2.95
N ALA A 115 29.66 -9.84 -2.37
CA ALA A 115 31.09 -10.08 -2.23
C ALA A 115 31.74 -9.90 -3.61
N SER A 116 32.76 -9.04 -3.69
CA SER A 116 33.53 -8.93 -4.94
C SER A 116 34.08 -10.33 -5.24
N PRO A 117 33.89 -10.87 -6.45
CA PRO A 117 34.51 -12.13 -6.83
C PRO A 117 36.01 -12.03 -6.55
N ASP A 118 36.57 -13.04 -5.89
CA ASP A 118 38.01 -13.09 -5.65
C ASP A 118 38.69 -13.04 -7.04
N PRO A 119 39.60 -12.09 -7.33
CA PRO A 119 40.25 -12.01 -8.63
C PRO A 119 41.07 -13.26 -9.01
N MET A 120 41.26 -14.20 -8.07
CA MET A 120 41.88 -15.51 -8.30
C MET A 120 40.87 -16.65 -8.52
N ASP A 121 39.56 -16.41 -8.41
CA ASP A 121 38.53 -17.35 -8.86
C ASP A 121 38.40 -17.24 -10.38
N HIS A 122 38.85 -18.27 -11.09
CA HIS A 122 38.73 -18.39 -12.54
C HIS A 122 37.34 -18.83 -13.00
N ASP A 123 36.43 -19.07 -12.06
CA ASP A 123 35.03 -19.33 -12.35
C ASP A 123 34.32 -17.99 -12.51
N GLU A 124 33.80 -17.73 -13.72
CA GLU A 124 32.88 -16.61 -13.94
C GLU A 124 31.83 -16.62 -12.81
N PRO A 125 31.54 -15.48 -12.15
CA PRO A 125 30.55 -15.46 -11.09
C PRO A 125 29.25 -16.01 -11.65
N GLU A 126 28.82 -17.18 -11.14
CA GLU A 126 27.54 -17.78 -11.55
C GLU A 126 26.47 -16.69 -11.40
N PRO A 127 25.64 -16.45 -12.44
CA PRO A 127 24.58 -15.45 -12.34
C PRO A 127 23.75 -15.77 -11.11
N GLU A 128 23.59 -14.78 -10.20
CA GLU A 128 22.75 -14.92 -9.00
C GLU A 128 21.43 -15.58 -9.43
N SER A 129 21.21 -16.82 -9.00
CA SER A 129 20.04 -17.58 -9.41
C SER A 129 18.81 -16.78 -9.00
N GLU A 130 17.86 -16.62 -9.93
CA GLU A 130 16.61 -15.93 -9.61
C GLU A 130 15.98 -16.65 -8.41
N PRO A 131 15.64 -15.92 -7.33
CA PRO A 131 15.13 -16.54 -6.12
C PRO A 131 13.84 -17.29 -6.42
N GLU A 132 13.58 -18.36 -5.67
CA GLU A 132 12.42 -19.22 -5.91
C GLU A 132 11.11 -18.40 -5.94
N PRO A 133 10.09 -18.85 -6.70
CA PRO A 133 8.80 -18.19 -6.73
C PRO A 133 8.27 -17.91 -5.32
N PHE A 134 7.75 -16.68 -5.13
CA PHE A 134 7.22 -16.21 -3.84
C PHE A 134 8.26 -16.02 -2.72
N GLU A 135 9.55 -16.24 -2.96
CA GLU A 135 10.60 -16.02 -1.98
C GLU A 135 11.10 -14.57 -1.96
N LEU A 136 11.35 -14.05 -0.76
CA LEU A 136 11.84 -12.71 -0.52
C LEU A 136 13.32 -12.72 -0.15
N ARG A 137 14.08 -11.79 -0.72
CA ARG A 137 15.48 -11.53 -0.35
C ARG A 137 15.57 -10.94 1.05
N PRO A 138 16.71 -11.03 1.75
CA PRO A 138 16.86 -10.49 3.10
C PRO A 138 16.41 -9.03 3.26
N ILE A 139 16.76 -8.15 2.31
CA ILE A 139 16.31 -6.75 2.33
C ILE A 139 14.78 -6.62 2.18
N GLU A 140 14.14 -7.45 1.38
CA GLU A 140 12.68 -7.44 1.18
C GLU A 140 11.94 -7.95 2.41
N ILE A 141 12.52 -8.90 3.12
CA ILE A 141 12.03 -9.34 4.42
C ILE A 141 12.08 -8.17 5.40
N ALA A 142 13.24 -7.50 5.50
CA ALA A 142 13.40 -6.34 6.38
C ALA A 142 12.42 -5.20 6.03
N LEU A 143 12.20 -4.94 4.74
CA LEU A 143 11.20 -3.98 4.27
C LEU A 143 9.77 -4.40 4.59
N LEU A 144 9.44 -5.69 4.43
CA LEU A 144 8.12 -6.21 4.78
C LEU A 144 7.83 -6.02 6.27
N GLU A 145 8.77 -6.39 7.14
CA GLU A 145 8.64 -6.19 8.58
C GLU A 145 8.45 -4.71 8.91
N PHE A 146 9.28 -3.84 8.34
CA PHE A 146 9.19 -2.42 8.56
C PHE A 146 7.81 -1.85 8.12
N CYS A 147 7.34 -2.20 6.92
CA CYS A 147 6.04 -1.75 6.42
C CYS A 147 4.89 -2.25 7.31
N VAL A 148 4.96 -3.47 7.82
CA VAL A 148 3.98 -4.02 8.77
C VAL A 148 4.03 -3.28 10.12
N ASP A 149 5.23 -2.89 10.59
CA ASP A 149 5.38 -2.10 11.81
C ASP A 149 4.80 -0.68 11.67
N LEU A 150 4.89 -0.06 10.49
CA LEU A 150 4.17 1.18 10.20
C LEU A 150 2.65 0.99 10.31
N LEU A 151 2.11 -0.09 9.76
CA LEU A 151 0.67 -0.39 9.80
C LEU A 151 0.18 -0.71 11.22
N ARG A 152 1.06 -1.20 12.10
CA ARG A 152 0.76 -1.55 13.49
C ARG A 152 0.54 -0.34 14.39
N GLN A 153 1.04 0.83 14.01
CA GLN A 153 0.96 2.04 14.83
C GLN A 153 -0.48 2.40 15.17
N LYS A 154 -0.67 3.04 16.33
CA LYS A 154 -1.98 3.50 16.79
C LYS A 154 -2.00 5.02 16.85
N ILE A 155 -2.99 5.59 16.20
CA ILE A 155 -3.34 6.99 16.29
C ILE A 155 -4.06 7.19 17.64
N ARG A 156 -3.54 8.11 18.44
CA ARG A 156 -4.11 8.46 19.76
C ARG A 156 -4.69 9.87 19.69
N ASN A 157 -4.20 10.77 20.54
CA ASN A 157 -4.69 12.14 20.62
C ASN A 157 -4.15 13.04 19.50
N ASP A 158 -3.10 12.60 18.80
CA ASP A 158 -2.47 13.32 17.69
C ASP A 158 -2.22 12.35 16.53
N GLU A 159 -2.79 12.67 15.37
CA GLU A 159 -2.64 11.88 14.13
C GLU A 159 -1.20 11.91 13.62
N TYR A 160 -0.49 13.02 13.83
CA TYR A 160 0.89 13.20 13.39
C TYR A 160 1.91 12.48 14.28
N GLY A 161 1.44 11.88 15.39
CA GLY A 161 2.21 10.88 16.12
C GLY A 161 2.38 9.55 15.34
N CYS A 162 1.58 9.32 14.30
CA CYS A 162 1.72 8.15 13.43
C CYS A 162 2.65 8.46 12.24
N ALA A 163 3.76 7.73 12.14
CA ALA A 163 4.76 7.91 11.10
C ALA A 163 4.18 7.69 9.69
N LEU A 164 3.30 6.69 9.52
CA LEU A 164 2.67 6.41 8.22
C LEU A 164 1.72 7.54 7.80
N VAL A 165 1.01 8.16 8.76
CA VAL A 165 0.15 9.33 8.49
C VAL A 165 1.02 10.50 8.04
N CYS A 166 2.10 10.80 8.76
CA CYS A 166 3.05 11.85 8.39
C CYS A 166 3.64 11.63 7.00
N ALA A 167 4.19 10.45 6.72
CA ALA A 167 4.76 10.15 5.41
C ALA A 167 3.72 10.22 4.29
N THR A 168 2.48 9.78 4.55
CA THR A 168 1.38 9.91 3.57
C THR A 168 1.03 11.38 3.31
N ALA A 169 1.02 12.22 4.35
CA ALA A 169 0.76 13.65 4.20
C ALA A 169 1.81 14.34 3.32
N VAL A 170 3.08 13.93 3.41
CA VAL A 170 4.16 14.46 2.55
C VAL A 170 3.92 14.12 1.08
N LEU A 171 3.27 13.00 0.74
CA LEU A 171 2.87 12.69 -0.64
C LEU A 171 1.88 13.71 -1.23
N GLY A 172 1.30 14.57 -0.38
CA GLY A 172 0.49 15.70 -0.77
C GLY A 172 1.32 16.85 -1.37
N CYS A 173 2.64 16.84 -1.19
CA CYS A 173 3.56 17.80 -1.81
C CYS A 173 3.98 17.32 -3.20
N GLY A 174 3.62 18.07 -4.25
CA GLY A 174 4.06 17.81 -5.62
C GLY A 174 4.94 18.93 -6.19
N PRO A 175 5.59 18.68 -7.35
CA PRO A 175 6.40 19.69 -8.05
C PRO A 175 5.56 20.86 -8.61
N PHE A 176 4.24 20.72 -8.67
CA PHE A 176 3.32 21.76 -9.14
C PHE A 176 2.44 22.37 -8.04
N GLY A 177 2.63 21.96 -6.77
CA GLY A 177 1.81 22.44 -5.66
C GLY A 177 1.31 21.31 -4.77
N TRP A 178 0.27 21.60 -4.01
CA TRP A 178 -0.39 20.63 -3.15
C TRP A 178 -1.30 19.71 -3.95
N ALA A 179 -1.41 18.46 -3.51
CA ALA A 179 -2.32 17.48 -4.05
C ALA A 179 -3.78 17.97 -3.88
N THR A 180 -4.59 17.73 -4.90
CA THR A 180 -6.01 18.07 -4.94
C THR A 180 -6.85 16.88 -4.50
N ALA A 181 -8.16 17.12 -4.30
CA ALA A 181 -9.13 16.06 -4.03
C ALA A 181 -9.24 15.03 -5.17
N GLU A 182 -8.70 15.33 -6.37
CA GLU A 182 -8.66 14.42 -7.52
C GLU A 182 -7.45 13.49 -7.49
N ASN A 183 -6.27 14.02 -7.19
CA ASN A 183 -5.01 13.31 -7.39
C ASN A 183 -4.48 12.63 -6.11
N PHE A 184 -4.95 13.05 -4.92
CA PHE A 184 -4.53 12.46 -3.65
C PHE A 184 -5.21 11.11 -3.34
N PRO A 185 -6.54 10.94 -3.53
CA PRO A 185 -7.23 9.68 -3.23
C PRO A 185 -6.71 8.46 -4.01
N PRO A 186 -6.27 8.57 -5.28
CA PRO A 186 -5.57 7.49 -5.97
C PRO A 186 -4.29 7.04 -5.26
N LYS A 187 -3.49 7.96 -4.69
CA LYS A 187 -2.30 7.62 -3.89
C LYS A 187 -2.69 6.83 -2.64
N ILE A 188 -3.68 7.32 -1.89
CA ILE A 188 -4.21 6.63 -0.70
C ILE A 188 -4.71 5.22 -1.05
N SER A 189 -5.47 5.10 -2.15
CA SER A 189 -6.01 3.81 -2.61
C SER A 189 -4.90 2.81 -2.92
N SER A 190 -3.81 3.30 -3.51
CA SER A 190 -2.63 2.50 -3.84
C SER A 190 -1.92 2.04 -2.58
N ILE A 191 -1.71 2.93 -1.60
CA ILE A 191 -1.13 2.59 -0.29
C ILE A 191 -1.93 1.45 0.35
N ILE A 192 -3.24 1.60 0.49
CA ILE A 192 -4.12 0.60 1.12
C ILE A 192 -4.05 -0.73 0.36
N LYS A 193 -4.10 -0.71 -0.98
CA LYS A 193 -4.10 -1.93 -1.78
C LYS A 193 -2.76 -2.67 -1.71
N ILE A 194 -1.63 -1.97 -1.79
CA ILE A 194 -0.31 -2.57 -1.59
C ILE A 194 -0.17 -3.10 -0.15
N SER A 195 -0.65 -2.37 0.87
CA SER A 195 -0.67 -2.87 2.25
C SER A 195 -1.39 -4.21 2.38
N ARG A 196 -2.49 -4.45 1.64
CA ARG A 196 -3.17 -5.75 1.63
C ARG A 196 -2.30 -6.87 1.08
N PHE A 197 -1.55 -6.61 0.01
CA PHE A 197 -0.59 -7.59 -0.52
C PHE A 197 0.52 -7.88 0.50
N LEU A 198 1.09 -6.85 1.12
CA LEU A 198 2.12 -7.01 2.15
C LEU A 198 1.61 -7.80 3.35
N VAL A 199 0.42 -7.46 3.87
CA VAL A 199 -0.20 -8.17 4.99
C VAL A 199 -0.48 -9.64 4.65
N LEU A 200 -0.97 -9.93 3.44
CA LEU A 200 -1.18 -11.31 3.00
C LEU A 200 0.15 -12.09 2.93
N HIS A 201 1.20 -11.49 2.38
CA HIS A 201 2.50 -12.13 2.30
C HIS A 201 3.11 -12.33 3.70
N LYS A 202 2.98 -11.35 4.59
CA LYS A 202 3.39 -11.50 6.00
C LYS A 202 2.64 -12.65 6.66
N ALA A 203 1.32 -12.77 6.47
CA ALA A 203 0.53 -13.88 6.98
C ALA A 203 1.03 -15.25 6.47
N LEU A 204 1.33 -15.35 5.16
CA LEU A 204 1.93 -16.55 4.57
C LEU A 204 3.26 -16.90 5.23
N ARG A 205 4.13 -15.93 5.50
CA ARG A 205 5.42 -16.19 6.15
C ARG A 205 5.31 -16.61 7.61
N LEU A 206 4.21 -16.28 8.28
CA LEU A 206 3.98 -16.70 9.67
C LEU A 206 3.42 -18.13 9.78
N ASP A 207 2.85 -18.66 8.69
CA ASP A 207 2.32 -20.01 8.65
C ASP A 207 3.47 -21.05 8.81
N PRO A 208 3.34 -22.04 9.71
CA PRO A 208 4.31 -23.12 9.84
C PRO A 208 4.57 -23.91 8.55
N GLN A 209 3.57 -24.04 7.67
CA GLN A 209 3.63 -24.72 6.38
C GLN A 209 3.87 -23.76 5.20
N SER A 210 4.46 -22.59 5.46
CA SER A 210 4.63 -21.56 4.43
C SER A 210 5.44 -22.04 3.21
N VAL A 211 6.39 -22.95 3.40
CA VAL A 211 7.23 -23.50 2.32
C VAL A 211 6.39 -24.38 1.40
N GLU A 212 5.60 -25.28 1.99
CA GLU A 212 4.71 -26.19 1.27
C GLU A 212 3.62 -25.42 0.53
N ILE A 213 3.04 -24.39 1.15
CA ILE A 213 2.03 -23.53 0.51
C ILE A 213 2.63 -22.80 -0.70
N ARG A 214 3.84 -22.23 -0.59
CA ARG A 214 4.54 -21.56 -1.71
C ARG A 214 4.87 -22.53 -2.84
N ARG A 215 5.36 -23.74 -2.53
CA ARG A 215 5.58 -24.79 -3.53
C ARG A 215 4.28 -25.20 -4.21
N GLY A 216 3.20 -25.31 -3.44
CA GLY A 216 1.86 -25.53 -3.95
C GLY A 216 1.45 -24.44 -4.95
N PHE A 217 1.66 -23.17 -4.63
CA PHE A 217 1.39 -22.05 -5.54
C PHE A 217 2.22 -22.14 -6.83
N ALA A 218 3.50 -22.50 -6.74
CA ALA A 218 4.37 -22.66 -7.91
C ALA A 218 3.91 -23.81 -8.83
N GLY A 219 3.41 -24.91 -8.24
CA GLY A 219 2.84 -26.05 -8.98
C GLY A 219 1.43 -25.82 -9.54
N GLN A 220 0.72 -24.77 -9.11
CA GLN A 220 -0.68 -24.49 -9.48
C GLN A 220 -0.88 -23.82 -10.85
N ASN A 221 0.17 -23.67 -11.67
CA ASN A 221 0.00 -23.27 -13.08
C ASN A 221 -0.88 -24.25 -13.92
N GLY A 222 -1.43 -25.33 -13.32
CA GLY A 222 -2.39 -26.24 -13.95
C GLY A 222 -3.59 -26.75 -13.12
N ARG A 223 -3.76 -26.48 -11.81
CA ARG A 223 -4.94 -26.92 -11.03
C ARG A 223 -5.30 -25.95 -9.90
N ARG A 224 -6.61 -25.75 -9.67
CA ARG A 224 -7.19 -24.84 -8.67
C ARG A 224 -7.12 -25.47 -7.27
N TRP A 225 -6.35 -24.88 -6.35
CA TRP A 225 -6.23 -25.34 -4.97
C TRP A 225 -7.51 -25.11 -4.17
N PHE A 226 -7.93 -26.13 -3.41
CA PHE A 226 -9.01 -26.06 -2.43
C PHE A 226 -8.46 -26.44 -1.04
N PRO A 227 -8.86 -25.73 0.03
CA PRO A 227 -8.45 -26.02 1.41
C PRO A 227 -8.77 -27.44 1.94
N GLY A 228 -9.54 -28.26 1.21
CA GLY A 228 -9.93 -29.61 1.62
C GLY A 228 -8.90 -30.71 1.36
N ASP A 229 -7.81 -30.42 0.62
CA ASP A 229 -6.85 -31.45 0.16
C ASP A 229 -5.70 -31.75 1.15
N MET A 230 -5.67 -31.10 2.33
CA MET A 230 -4.56 -31.20 3.30
C MET A 230 -4.94 -31.92 4.61
N VAL A 231 -5.53 -33.11 4.53
CA VAL A 231 -5.77 -33.92 5.76
C VAL A 231 -4.68 -34.98 6.00
N ASP A 232 -3.83 -35.31 5.02
CA ASP A 232 -2.88 -36.43 5.16
C ASP A 232 -1.42 -36.10 4.86
N SER A 233 -0.77 -35.28 5.69
CA SER A 233 0.71 -35.28 5.74
C SER A 233 1.25 -34.92 7.13
N PRO A 234 2.16 -35.74 7.70
CA PRO A 234 2.76 -35.47 9.00
C PRO A 234 3.74 -34.29 8.92
N PRO A 235 3.96 -33.56 10.02
CA PRO A 235 4.80 -32.36 10.02
C PRO A 235 6.28 -32.73 9.78
N PRO A 236 7.02 -31.97 8.94
CA PRO A 236 8.45 -32.17 8.78
C PRO A 236 9.22 -31.70 10.02
N SER A 237 10.38 -32.33 10.21
CA SER A 237 11.26 -32.15 11.37
C SER A 237 11.84 -30.74 11.45
N SER A 238 11.65 -30.11 12.61
CA SER A 238 12.07 -28.73 12.94
C SER A 238 13.59 -28.54 13.06
N GLN A 239 14.32 -28.66 11.96
CA GLN A 239 15.70 -28.22 11.88
C GLN A 239 15.89 -27.42 10.59
N MET A 240 16.38 -26.18 10.73
CA MET A 240 16.58 -25.16 9.69
C MET A 240 15.41 -24.18 9.48
N LEU A 241 15.19 -23.26 10.42
CA LEU A 241 14.54 -21.99 10.08
C LEU A 241 15.16 -20.85 10.90
N GLY A 242 15.46 -19.74 10.22
CA GLY A 242 16.01 -18.52 10.79
C GLY A 242 15.16 -17.94 11.94
N GLN A 243 15.73 -16.94 12.62
CA GLN A 243 15.19 -16.32 13.83
C GLN A 243 13.67 -16.09 13.75
N PHE A 244 12.89 -16.92 14.45
CA PHE A 244 11.44 -16.77 14.58
C PHE A 244 11.08 -15.36 15.08
N THR A 245 10.17 -14.69 14.39
CA THR A 245 9.61 -13.39 14.81
C THR A 245 8.82 -13.54 16.12
N GLN A 246 8.76 -12.48 16.93
CA GLN A 246 8.11 -12.49 18.25
C GLN A 246 6.64 -12.96 18.21
N GLU A 247 5.94 -12.71 17.09
CA GLU A 247 4.54 -13.12 16.89
C GLU A 247 4.39 -14.63 16.66
N GLN A 248 5.35 -15.29 15.99
CA GLN A 248 5.34 -16.76 15.79
C GLN A 248 5.46 -17.50 17.12
N ARG A 249 6.23 -16.97 18.06
CA ARG A 249 6.37 -17.56 19.41
C ARG A 249 5.09 -17.46 20.24
N ARG A 250 4.25 -16.46 19.99
CA ARG A 250 2.99 -16.26 20.73
C ARG A 250 1.85 -17.14 20.21
N HIS A 251 1.87 -17.52 18.93
CA HIS A 251 0.80 -18.28 18.29
C HIS A 251 1.32 -19.33 17.29
N PRO A 252 1.96 -20.42 17.75
CA PRO A 252 2.68 -21.37 16.91
C PRO A 252 1.79 -22.27 16.00
N GLN A 253 0.46 -22.17 16.09
CA GLN A 253 -0.48 -23.13 15.47
C GLN A 253 -1.45 -22.51 14.46
N ARG A 254 -1.33 -21.21 14.14
CA ARG A 254 -2.26 -20.58 13.19
C ARG A 254 -1.92 -20.95 11.75
N THR A 255 -2.95 -21.35 11.01
CA THR A 255 -2.95 -21.52 9.56
C THR A 255 -3.03 -20.16 8.84
N LEU A 256 -2.75 -20.15 7.54
CA LEU A 256 -2.77 -18.96 6.70
C LEU A 256 -4.10 -18.20 6.77
N PRO A 257 -5.29 -18.83 6.66
CA PRO A 257 -6.56 -18.14 6.85
C PRO A 257 -6.70 -17.49 8.22
N GLU A 258 -6.24 -18.14 9.29
CA GLU A 258 -6.29 -17.60 10.65
C GLU A 258 -5.33 -16.44 10.84
N TRP A 259 -4.14 -16.50 10.24
CA TRP A 259 -3.19 -15.39 10.20
C TRP A 259 -3.73 -14.21 9.40
N VAL A 260 -4.34 -14.45 8.24
CA VAL A 260 -4.99 -13.39 7.44
C VAL A 260 -6.09 -12.74 8.24
N LYS A 261 -6.99 -13.52 8.87
CA LYS A 261 -8.05 -12.99 9.72
C LYS A 261 -7.47 -12.11 10.84
N TYR A 262 -6.48 -12.63 11.57
CA TYR A 262 -5.82 -11.89 12.65
C TYR A 262 -5.21 -10.57 12.17
N MET A 263 -4.46 -10.58 11.06
CA MET A 263 -3.82 -9.38 10.56
C MET A 263 -4.81 -8.37 9.98
N VAL A 264 -5.85 -8.83 9.30
CA VAL A 264 -6.93 -7.97 8.79
C VAL A 264 -7.63 -7.26 9.93
N ASP A 265 -8.01 -8.00 10.99
CA ASP A 265 -8.65 -7.43 12.17
C ASP A 265 -7.71 -6.47 12.92
N THR A 266 -6.40 -6.69 12.85
CA THR A 266 -5.40 -5.85 13.52
C THR A 266 -5.10 -4.56 12.75
N PHE A 267 -4.97 -4.64 11.43
CA PHE A 267 -4.41 -3.57 10.59
C PHE A 267 -5.41 -2.95 9.61
N MET A 268 -6.34 -3.71 9.04
CA MET A 268 -7.10 -3.29 7.84
C MET A 268 -8.54 -2.87 8.15
N VAL A 269 -9.08 -3.31 9.27
CA VAL A 269 -10.46 -3.06 9.70
C VAL A 269 -10.58 -1.75 10.48
N ARG A 270 -11.73 -1.07 10.32
CA ARG A 270 -12.11 0.13 11.11
C ARG A 270 -12.36 -0.20 12.59
N GLY A 271 -12.23 0.81 13.44
CA GLY A 271 -12.34 0.69 14.90
C GLY A 271 -11.02 0.28 15.58
N THR A 272 -9.92 0.23 14.82
CA THR A 272 -8.60 -0.15 15.32
C THR A 272 -7.77 1.05 15.76
N ASN A 273 -8.22 2.28 15.49
CA ASN A 273 -7.43 3.52 15.64
C ASN A 273 -6.06 3.42 14.95
N GLY A 274 -6.00 2.70 13.82
CA GLY A 274 -4.77 2.51 13.04
C GLY A 274 -4.69 3.46 11.84
N PRO A 275 -3.51 3.54 11.20
CA PRO A 275 -3.32 4.38 10.02
C PRO A 275 -4.19 3.98 8.83
N VAL A 276 -4.50 2.69 8.63
CA VAL A 276 -5.36 2.26 7.52
C VAL A 276 -6.79 2.77 7.68
N GLN A 277 -7.31 2.82 8.92
CA GLN A 277 -8.61 3.45 9.19
C GLN A 277 -8.58 4.93 8.79
N TRP A 278 -7.56 5.67 9.26
CA TRP A 278 -7.38 7.08 8.89
C TRP A 278 -7.30 7.28 7.37
N LEU A 279 -6.53 6.44 6.66
CA LEU A 279 -6.44 6.46 5.20
C LEU A 279 -7.79 6.18 4.52
N LEU A 280 -8.55 5.20 5.00
CA LEU A 280 -9.88 4.88 4.47
C LEU A 280 -10.85 6.05 4.66
N ASP A 281 -10.84 6.68 5.82
CA ASP A 281 -11.74 7.78 6.16
C ASP A 281 -11.35 9.05 5.39
N LEU A 282 -10.05 9.35 5.28
CA LEU A 282 -9.54 10.45 4.46
C LEU A 282 -9.88 10.27 2.98
N ARG A 283 -9.76 9.04 2.45
CA ARG A 283 -10.16 8.73 1.07
C ARG A 283 -11.64 9.01 0.85
N ILE A 284 -12.51 8.56 1.75
CA ILE A 284 -13.96 8.79 1.66
C ILE A 284 -14.27 10.28 1.73
N TYR A 285 -13.68 10.99 2.68
CA TYR A 285 -13.86 12.43 2.83
C TYR A 285 -13.42 13.18 1.56
N SER A 286 -12.23 12.86 1.05
CA SER A 286 -11.70 13.49 -0.17
C SER A 286 -12.58 13.22 -1.39
N MET A 287 -13.14 12.01 -1.52
CA MET A 287 -14.10 11.71 -2.58
C MET A 287 -15.41 12.49 -2.40
N LYS A 288 -15.91 12.65 -1.16
CA LYS A 288 -17.07 13.52 -0.91
C LYS A 288 -16.79 14.96 -1.31
N VAL A 289 -15.61 15.50 -1.00
CA VAL A 289 -15.20 16.84 -1.43
C VAL A 289 -15.15 16.90 -2.96
N PHE A 290 -14.46 15.97 -3.61
CA PHE A 290 -14.39 15.92 -5.08
C PHE A 290 -15.78 15.88 -5.74
N PHE A 291 -16.69 15.05 -5.24
CA PHE A 291 -18.03 14.92 -5.81
C PHE A 291 -19.01 16.04 -5.39
N ASN A 292 -18.73 16.83 -4.35
CA ASN A 292 -19.67 17.85 -3.84
C ASN A 292 -19.16 19.29 -4.00
N THR A 293 -17.86 19.51 -4.14
CA THR A 293 -17.26 20.82 -4.34
C THR A 293 -17.25 21.18 -5.83
N LEU A 294 -17.48 22.46 -6.13
CA LEU A 294 -17.43 23.02 -7.49
C LEU A 294 -15.97 23.09 -7.93
N ALA A 295 -15.48 22.09 -8.66
CA ALA A 295 -14.19 22.18 -9.35
C ALA A 295 -14.37 22.87 -10.72
N GLU A 296 -13.37 23.66 -11.15
CA GLU A 296 -13.32 24.24 -12.50
C GLU A 296 -13.44 23.12 -13.55
N GLY A 297 -14.41 23.25 -14.47
CA GLY A 297 -14.71 22.25 -15.49
C GLY A 297 -16.09 21.59 -15.37
N TYR A 298 -16.80 21.75 -14.25
CA TYR A 298 -18.16 21.23 -14.08
C TYR A 298 -19.28 22.21 -14.47
N ILE A 299 -18.96 23.48 -14.71
CA ILE A 299 -19.90 24.49 -15.21
C ILE A 299 -19.60 24.68 -16.70
N GLY A 300 -20.36 23.98 -17.54
CA GLY A 300 -20.29 24.15 -18.99
C GLY A 300 -21.42 25.04 -19.47
N TRP A 301 -21.09 26.08 -20.24
CA TRP A 301 -22.09 26.82 -21.00
C TRP A 301 -22.24 26.16 -22.38
N LYS A 302 -23.42 25.62 -22.66
CA LYS A 302 -23.74 25.11 -23.98
C LYS A 302 -24.58 26.16 -24.71
N SER A 303 -24.11 26.57 -25.90
CA SER A 303 -24.80 27.54 -26.78
C SER A 303 -25.16 28.90 -26.13
N GLY A 304 -24.53 29.26 -25.00
CA GLY A 304 -24.71 30.56 -24.33
C GLY A 304 -25.94 30.69 -23.42
N ASP A 305 -26.86 29.72 -23.40
CA ASP A 305 -28.13 29.80 -22.65
C ASP A 305 -28.39 28.59 -21.74
N GLU A 306 -27.71 27.46 -21.98
CA GLU A 306 -27.86 26.22 -21.21
C GLU A 306 -26.65 26.03 -20.28
N LEU A 307 -26.91 26.01 -18.96
CA LEU A 307 -25.90 25.76 -17.94
C LEU A 307 -25.92 24.28 -17.54
N LEU A 308 -24.79 23.62 -17.74
CA LEU A 308 -24.58 22.22 -17.39
C LEU A 308 -23.81 22.14 -16.08
N TYR A 309 -24.40 21.50 -15.07
CA TYR A 309 -23.73 21.16 -13.82
C TYR A 309 -24.06 19.75 -13.37
N LYS A 310 -23.13 18.81 -13.55
CA LYS A 310 -23.32 17.37 -13.22
C LYS A 310 -24.59 16.81 -13.88
N GLN A 311 -25.60 16.41 -13.10
CA GLN A 311 -26.89 15.91 -13.59
C GLN A 311 -27.96 17.01 -13.71
N ILE A 312 -27.61 18.24 -13.33
CA ILE A 312 -28.50 19.39 -13.36
C ILE A 312 -28.26 20.14 -14.67
N HIS A 313 -29.33 20.24 -15.45
CA HIS A 313 -29.38 20.92 -16.73
C HIS A 313 -30.49 21.96 -16.61
N PHE A 314 -30.16 23.25 -16.72
CA PHE A 314 -31.18 24.29 -16.77
C PHE A 314 -30.75 25.44 -17.66
N THR A 315 -31.72 26.05 -18.32
CA THR A 315 -31.51 27.26 -19.10
C THR A 315 -31.55 28.51 -18.21
N ILE A 316 -31.01 29.63 -18.68
CA ILE A 316 -31.19 30.93 -17.99
C ILE A 316 -32.67 31.30 -17.91
N GLY A 317 -33.49 30.86 -18.88
CA GLY A 317 -34.95 30.96 -18.84
C GLY A 317 -35.56 30.23 -17.64
N ASP A 318 -35.16 28.98 -17.40
CA ASP A 318 -35.64 28.18 -16.27
C ASP A 318 -35.26 28.81 -14.93
N PHE A 319 -34.02 29.29 -14.83
CA PHE A 319 -33.53 29.98 -13.63
C PHE A 319 -34.33 31.26 -13.35
N ARG A 320 -34.55 32.09 -14.39
CA ARG A 320 -35.39 33.29 -14.28
C ARG A 320 -36.81 32.92 -13.83
N GLY A 321 -37.42 31.91 -14.43
CA GLY A 321 -38.75 31.42 -14.05
C GLY A 321 -38.82 30.99 -12.58
N PHE A 322 -37.81 30.26 -12.11
CA PHE A 322 -37.70 29.86 -10.70
C PHE A 322 -37.61 31.07 -9.77
N VAL A 323 -36.74 32.05 -10.06
CA VAL A 323 -36.59 33.27 -9.26
C VAL A 323 -37.88 34.10 -9.26
N TYR A 324 -38.52 34.29 -10.41
CA TYR A 324 -39.80 34.99 -10.48
C TYR A 324 -40.90 34.29 -9.70
N GLY A 325 -40.96 32.95 -9.75
CA GLY A 325 -41.89 32.15 -8.94
C GLY A 325 -41.60 32.22 -7.43
N LEU A 326 -40.33 32.30 -7.03
CA LEU A 326 -39.93 32.49 -5.64
C LEU A 326 -40.32 33.88 -5.13
N VAL A 327 -39.99 34.93 -5.88
CA VAL A 327 -40.33 36.33 -5.56
C VAL A 327 -41.86 36.53 -5.55
N GLY A 328 -42.58 35.92 -6.49
CA GLY A 328 -44.04 35.95 -6.53
C GLY A 328 -44.68 35.34 -5.28
N ARG A 329 -44.15 34.21 -4.80
CA ARG A 329 -44.62 33.57 -3.55
C ARG A 329 -44.28 34.38 -2.30
N MET A 330 -43.09 34.98 -2.25
CA MET A 330 -42.70 35.85 -1.13
C MET A 330 -43.48 37.18 -1.08
N ARG A 331 -44.04 37.64 -2.20
CA ARG A 331 -44.92 38.82 -2.24
C ARG A 331 -46.38 38.53 -1.91
N GLN A 332 -46.76 37.25 -1.86
CA GLN A 332 -48.11 36.79 -1.50
C GLN A 332 -48.22 36.35 -0.03
N GLN A 333 -47.13 36.42 0.73
CA GLN A 333 -47.10 36.33 2.19
C GLN A 333 -47.01 37.73 2.80
#